data_AF-A0A497EXU2-F1
#
_entry.id   AF-A0A497EXU2-F1
#
_cell.length_a   1.000
_cell.length_b   1.000
_cell.length_c   1.000
_cell.angle_alpha   90.00
_cell.angle_beta   90.00
_cell.angle_gamma   90.00
#
_symmetry.space_group_name_H-M   'P 1'
#
loop_
_entity.id
_entity.type
_entity.pdbx_description
1 polymer ?
#
loop_
_entity_poly.entity_id
_entity_poly.type
_entity_poly.pdbx_seq_one_letter_code
_entity_poly.pdbx_strand_id
1 'polypeptide(L)' 'LPIVLIRRVDLGRGVFQVLGDKAEAYVVLKILESERVQKVEDVTLPVYLYRPQVFKLRRILRTSMVIGFAFSDRV' A
#
# COMPACT_ATOMS: atom_id res chain seq x y z
N LEU A 1 -6.34 13.33 3.11
CA LEU A 1 -6.33 12.39 1.97
C LEU A 1 -6.16 10.97 2.52
N PRO A 2 -7.08 10.03 2.29
CA PRO A 2 -6.92 8.65 2.75
C PRO A 2 -5.86 7.91 1.92
N ILE A 3 -5.03 7.09 2.57
CA ILE A 3 -4.16 6.12 1.89
C ILE A 3 -5.02 4.95 1.42
N VAL A 4 -5.07 4.73 0.11
CA VAL A 4 -5.88 3.68 -0.48
C VAL A 4 -5.01 2.47 -0.80
N LEU A 5 -5.41 1.30 -0.32
CA LEU A 5 -4.79 0.01 -0.65
C LEU A 5 -5.77 -0.84 -1.45
N ILE A 6 -5.34 -1.42 -2.56
CA ILE A 6 -6.12 -2.42 -3.32
C ILE A 6 -5.64 -3.82 -2.99
N ARG A 7 -6.54 -4.70 -2.56
CA ARG A 7 -6.25 -6.12 -2.40
C ARG A 7 -6.10 -6.77 -3.79
N ARG A 8 -4.88 -7.20 -4.11
CA ARG A 8 -4.53 -7.89 -5.37
C ARG A 8 -4.69 -9.39 -5.24
N VAL A 9 -5.92 -9.89 -5.44
CA VAL A 9 -6.23 -11.32 -5.33
C VAL A 9 -5.50 -12.13 -6.41
N ASP A 10 -5.28 -11.52 -7.57
CA ASP A 10 -4.54 -12.03 -8.72
C ASP A 10 -3.07 -12.33 -8.42
N LEU A 11 -2.43 -11.59 -7.52
CA LEU A 11 -1.02 -11.77 -7.13
C LEU A 11 -0.82 -12.74 -5.95
N GLY A 12 -1.89 -13.41 -5.52
CA GLY A 12 -1.84 -14.38 -4.42
C GLY A 12 -2.40 -13.86 -3.10
N ARG A 13 -2.29 -14.68 -2.04
CA ARG A 13 -2.94 -14.41 -0.75
C ARG A 13 -2.21 -13.33 0.03
N GLY A 14 -2.95 -12.27 0.40
CA GLY A 14 -2.46 -11.23 1.30
C GLY A 14 -1.53 -10.18 0.69
N VAL A 15 -1.54 -10.03 -0.64
CA VAL A 15 -0.85 -8.97 -1.38
C VAL A 15 -1.78 -7.77 -1.57
N PHE A 16 -1.28 -6.58 -1.25
CA PHE A 16 -1.97 -5.32 -1.41
C PHE A 16 -1.10 -4.39 -2.25
N GLN A 17 -1.71 -3.46 -2.97
CA GLN A 17 -1.02 -2.44 -3.72
C GLN A 17 -1.41 -1.08 -3.16
N VAL A 18 -0.45 -0.18 -2.96
CA VAL A 18 -0.74 1.22 -2.69
C VAL A 18 -1.29 1.86 -3.96
N LEU A 19 -2.49 2.42 -3.89
CA LEU A 19 -3.11 3.18 -4.97
C LEU A 19 -2.78 4.66 -4.78
N GLY A 20 -2.43 5.33 -5.88
CA GLY A 20 -1.95 6.72 -5.87
C GLY A 20 -0.65 6.84 -6.66
N ASP A 21 0.00 7.98 -6.50
CA ASP A 21 1.28 8.27 -7.13
C ASP A 21 2.43 8.09 -6.12
N LYS A 22 3.64 8.51 -6.49
CA LYS A 22 4.85 8.39 -5.67
C LYS A 22 4.70 9.06 -4.31
N ALA A 23 3.89 10.12 -4.18
CA ALA A 23 3.70 10.82 -2.92
C ALA A 23 3.01 9.94 -1.86
N GLU A 24 1.88 9.30 -2.20
CA GLU A 24 1.18 8.39 -1.29
C GLU A 24 2.03 7.16 -0.97
N ALA A 25 2.68 6.61 -1.98
CA ALA A 25 3.59 5.48 -1.82
C ALA A 25 4.80 5.82 -0.93
N TYR A 26 5.36 7.03 -1.06
CA TYR A 26 6.44 7.53 -0.22
C TYR A 26 6.01 7.58 1.25
N VAL A 27 4.86 8.18 1.54
CA VAL A 27 4.32 8.26 2.91
C VAL A 27 4.16 6.87 3.52
N VAL A 28 3.61 5.92 2.77
CA VAL A 28 3.47 4.53 3.21
C VAL A 28 4.82 3.90 3.53
N LEU A 29 5.82 4.05 2.65
CA LEU A 29 7.15 3.48 2.83
C LEU A 29 7.92 4.12 4.00
N LYS A 30 7.74 5.42 4.23
CA LYS A 30 8.30 6.11 5.40
C LYS A 30 7.69 5.63 6.71
N ILE A 31 6.36 5.43 6.77
CA ILE A 31 5.69 4.87 7.95
C ILE A 31 6.14 3.43 8.22
N LEU A 32 6.45 2.68 7.16
CA LEU A 32 7.01 1.33 7.26
C LEU A 32 8.52 1.30 7.53
N GLU A 33 9.13 2.46 7.79
CA GLU A 33 10.55 2.61 8.14
C GLU A 33 11.49 2.03 7.05
N SER A 34 11.12 2.20 5.78
CA SER A 34 11.99 1.77 4.68
C SER A 34 13.21 2.70 4.55
N GLU A 35 14.40 2.18 4.86
CA GLU A 35 15.67 2.93 4.72
C GLU A 35 16.05 3.23 3.27
N ARG A 36 15.44 2.53 2.30
CA ARG A 36 15.73 2.66 0.87
C ARG A 36 15.14 3.93 0.24
N VAL A 37 14.23 4.62 0.94
CA VAL A 37 13.45 5.72 0.38
C VAL A 37 13.65 6.95 1.26
N GLN A 38 14.44 7.90 0.77
CA GLN A 38 14.73 9.15 1.48
C GLN A 38 13.94 10.32 0.91
N LYS A 39 13.61 10.28 -0.37
CA LYS A 39 12.83 11.27 -1.10
C LYS A 39 11.71 10.61 -1.90
N VAL A 40 10.77 11.42 -2.40
CA VAL A 40 9.62 10.93 -3.18
C VAL A 40 10.09 10.35 -4.52
N GLU A 41 11.16 10.90 -5.09
CA GLU A 41 11.70 10.49 -6.38
C GLU A 41 12.27 9.06 -6.34
N ASP A 42 12.75 8.63 -5.17
CA ASP A 42 13.30 7.28 -4.92
C ASP A 42 12.23 6.18 -4.99
N VAL A 43 10.95 6.56 -4.97
CA VAL A 43 9.83 5.60 -5.01
C VAL A 43 9.65 5.04 -6.41
N THR A 44 9.67 3.72 -6.48
CA THR A 44 9.29 2.95 -7.68
C THR A 44 7.89 2.37 -7.49
N LEU A 45 6.99 2.71 -8.41
CA LEU A 45 5.65 2.15 -8.48
C LEU A 45 5.61 0.92 -9.40
N PRO A 46 4.70 -0.05 -9.17
CA PRO A 46 3.75 -0.12 -8.04
C PRO A 46 4.39 -0.59 -6.74
N VAL A 47 3.95 -0.02 -5.61
CA VAL A 47 4.37 -0.50 -4.27
C VAL A 47 3.42 -1.59 -3.80
N TYR A 48 3.96 -2.79 -3.65
CA TYR A 48 3.24 -3.92 -3.07
C TYR A 48 3.54 -4.07 -1.58
N LEU A 49 2.50 -4.38 -0.82
CA LEU A 49 2.53 -4.63 0.60
C LEU A 49 1.98 -6.01 0.92
N TYR A 50 2.54 -6.64 1.94
CA TYR A 50 2.03 -7.90 2.48
C TYR A 50 1.22 -7.66 3.75
N ARG A 51 0.38 -8.64 4.12
CA ARG A 51 -0.46 -8.60 5.34
C ARG A 51 0.24 -8.00 6.56
N PRO A 52 1.46 -8.41 6.96
CA PRO A 52 2.12 -7.84 8.15
C PRO A 52 2.34 -6.32 8.05
N GLN A 53 2.73 -5.81 6.87
CA GLN A 53 2.92 -4.39 6.62
C GLN A 53 1.59 -3.63 6.69
N VAL A 54 0.52 -4.21 6.12
CA VAL A 54 -0.83 -3.62 6.20
C VAL A 54 -1.32 -3.56 7.66
N PHE A 55 -1.06 -4.58 8.47
CA PHE A 55 -1.39 -4.55 9.90
C PHE A 55 -0.63 -3.45 10.65
N LYS A 56 0.67 -3.26 10.36
CA LYS A 56 1.45 -2.14 10.92
C LYS A 56 0.84 -0.80 10.53
N LEU A 57 0.57 -0.60 9.24
CA LEU A 57 -0.03 0.63 8.75
C LEU A 57 -1.41 0.89 9.39
N ARG A 58 -2.26 -0.14 9.55
CA ARG A 58 -3.60 0.02 10.17
C ARG A 58 -3.54 0.44 11.64
N ARG A 59 -2.49 0.07 12.37
CA ARG A 59 -2.30 0.50 13.77
C ARG A 59 -1.95 1.99 13.86
N ILE A 60 -1.26 2.52 12.86
CA ILE A 60 -0.78 3.89 12.77
C ILE A 60 -1.85 4.79 12.12
N LEU A 61 -2.30 4.43 10.92
CA LEU A 61 -3.28 5.12 10.10
C LEU A 61 -4.71 4.62 10.41
N ARG A 62 -5.20 4.89 11.62
CA ARG A 62 -6.46 4.31 12.12
C ARG A 62 -7.70 4.73 11.32
N THR A 63 -7.76 5.99 10.89
CA THR A 63 -8.92 6.57 10.19
C THR A 63 -8.59 7.01 8.76
N SER A 64 -7.30 7.06 8.40
CA SER A 64 -6.81 7.58 7.12
C SER A 64 -6.35 6.47 6.17
N MET A 65 -6.95 5.29 6.26
CA MET A 65 -6.69 4.16 5.37
C MET A 65 -8.00 3.58 4.85
N VAL A 66 -8.04 3.34 3.54
CA VAL A 66 -9.14 2.62 2.87
C VAL A 66 -8.56 1.37 2.21
N ILE A 67 -9.20 0.22 2.38
CA ILE A 67 -8.84 -1.02 1.70
C ILE A 67 -9.94 -1.36 0.71
N GLY A 68 -9.66 -1.21 -0.58
CA GLY A 68 -10.51 -1.68 -1.67
C GLY A 68 -10.22 -3.13 -2.02
N PHE A 69 -11.25 -3.87 -2.42
CA PHE A 69 -11.13 -5.24 -2.90
C PHE A 69 -11.44 -5.27 -4.39
N ALA A 70 -10.42 -5.58 -5.20
CA ALA A 70 -10.60 -5.83 -6.61
C ALA A 70 -10.71 -7.35 -6.81
N PHE A 71 -11.90 -7.81 -7.19
CA PHE A 71 -12.13 -9.17 -7.64
C PHE A 71 -11.97 -9.19 -9.16
N SER A 72 -11.19 -10.15 -9.66
CA SER A 72 -11.18 -10.44 -11.08
C SER A 72 -12.33 -11.41 -11.32
N ASP A 73 -13.51 -10.87 -11.61
CA ASP A 73 -14.62 -11.68 -12.15
C ASP A 73 -14.24 -12.07 -13.58
N ARG A 74 -13.47 -13.14 -13.71
CA ARG A 74 -13.44 -13.90 -14.96
C ARG A 74 -14.72 -14.73 -14.98
N VAL A 75 -15.78 -14.15 -15.53
CA VAL A 75 -16.94 -14.89 -16.06
C VAL A 75 -16.51 -15.55 -17.36
#